data_AF-A0A661V7U9-F1
#
_entry.id   AF-A0A661V7U9-F1
#
_cell.length_a   1.000
_cell.length_b   1.000
_cell.length_c   1.000
_cell.angle_alpha   90.00
_cell.angle_beta   90.00
_cell.angle_gamma   90.00
#
_symmetry.space_group_name_H-M   'P 1'
#
loop_
_entity.id
_entity.type
_entity.pdbx_description
1 polymer ?
#
loop_
_entity_poly.entity_id
_entity_poly.type
_entity_poly.pdbx_seq_one_letter_code
_entity_poly.pdbx_strand_id
1 'polypeptide(L)'
;MVKKWKVIFEGESPGAADDFTLEFVDIRDIMGKTLGLKREAIEIINDKIKNLDNYHAIGNIKEIVGPEGEDIIEEACIALLAIDQKDLRFGFLFAFIDNEITLLALWPEGYANAVKEDVKLLSGVIYYMVEKPENWKRVDLILPIQK
;
A
#
# COMPACT_ATOMS: atom_id res chain seq x y z
N MET A 1 17.60 -1.12 -13.68
CA MET A 1 17.43 -1.40 -12.25
C MET A 1 16.02 -0.99 -11.90
N VAL A 2 15.27 -1.82 -11.17
CA VAL A 2 13.89 -1.49 -10.80
C VAL A 2 13.91 -0.43 -9.70
N LYS A 3 13.23 0.69 -9.93
CA LYS A 3 13.07 1.78 -8.97
C LYS A 3 12.20 1.32 -7.80
N LYS A 4 12.65 1.62 -6.58
CA LYS A 4 12.01 1.17 -5.34
C LYS A 4 11.69 2.35 -4.44
N TRP A 5 10.50 2.30 -3.85
CA TRP A 5 10.12 3.13 -2.71
C TRP A 5 10.42 2.36 -1.44
N LYS A 6 11.13 3.01 -0.50
CA LYS A 6 11.40 2.42 0.80
C LYS A 6 10.43 3.01 1.80
N VAL A 7 9.59 2.16 2.38
CA VAL A 7 8.65 2.56 3.42
C VAL A 7 9.12 1.94 4.72
N ILE A 8 9.43 2.80 5.69
CA ILE A 8 9.89 2.41 7.02
C ILE A 8 8.69 2.46 7.96
N PHE A 9 8.46 1.34 8.62
CA PHE A 9 7.40 1.16 9.59
C PHE A 9 8.00 1.08 10.99
N GLU A 10 7.32 1.67 11.97
CA GLU A 10 7.71 1.55 13.38
C GLU A 10 7.56 0.10 13.87
N GLY A 11 8.54 -0.32 14.67
CA GLY A 11 8.58 -1.62 15.32
C GLY A 11 7.59 -1.76 16.49
N GLU A 12 7.66 -2.88 17.21
CA GLU A 12 6.84 -3.10 18.41
C GLU A 12 7.26 -2.19 19.58
N SER A 13 8.53 -1.78 19.63
CA SER A 13 9.10 -0.90 20.63
C SER A 13 9.34 0.50 20.05
N PRO A 14 8.98 1.58 20.76
CA PRO A 14 9.31 2.93 20.31
C PRO A 14 10.82 3.09 20.12
N GLY A 15 11.24 3.52 18.94
CA GLY A 15 12.66 3.63 18.61
C GLY A 15 12.94 3.29 17.15
N ALA A 16 14.19 3.00 16.82
CA ALA A 16 14.60 2.54 15.49
C ALA A 16 15.18 1.11 15.51
N ALA A 17 15.14 0.44 16.67
CA ALA A 17 15.85 -0.81 16.90
C ALA A 17 15.17 -2.02 16.22
N ASP A 18 13.86 -1.93 16.04
CA ASP A 18 12.98 -2.97 15.50
C ASP A 18 12.06 -2.45 14.39
N ASP A 19 12.33 -1.24 13.88
CA ASP A 19 11.75 -0.74 12.64
C ASP A 19 11.99 -1.73 11.51
N PHE A 20 10.99 -1.87 10.64
CA PHE A 20 11.11 -2.72 9.46
C PHE A 20 10.83 -1.94 8.19
N THR A 21 11.51 -2.32 7.11
CA THR A 21 11.40 -1.66 5.81
C THR A 21 10.76 -2.59 4.79
N LEU A 22 9.80 -2.07 4.03
CA LEU A 22 9.31 -2.72 2.82
C LEU A 22 9.74 -1.93 1.59
N GLU A 23 10.25 -2.64 0.58
CA GLU A 23 10.65 -2.05 -0.69
C GLU A 23 9.57 -2.29 -1.75
N PHE A 24 8.80 -1.25 -2.04
CA PHE A 24 7.75 -1.29 -3.06
C PHE A 24 8.34 -0.95 -4.43
N VAL A 25 7.90 -1.64 -5.48
CA VAL A 25 8.28 -1.37 -6.88
C VAL A 25 7.49 -0.19 -7.42
N ASP A 26 8.20 0.81 -7.96
CA ASP A 26 7.60 2.00 -8.55
C ASP A 26 6.65 1.64 -9.70
N ILE A 27 5.42 2.17 -9.68
CA ILE A 27 4.40 1.88 -10.68
C ILE A 27 4.82 2.35 -12.09
N ARG A 28 5.68 3.38 -12.19
CA ARG A 28 6.20 3.90 -13.48
C ARG A 28 7.10 2.87 -14.15
N ASP A 29 7.79 2.02 -13.40
CA ASP A 29 8.62 0.92 -13.94
C ASP A 29 7.79 -0.29 -14.39
N ILE A 30 6.52 -0.35 -13.95
CA ILE A 30 5.55 -1.39 -14.28
C ILE A 30 4.70 -0.95 -15.48
N MET A 31 4.16 0.26 -15.44
CA MET A 31 3.12 0.75 -16.37
C MET A 31 3.53 1.97 -17.20
N GLY A 32 4.71 2.56 -16.94
CA GLY A 32 5.18 3.79 -17.60
C GLY A 32 4.48 5.08 -17.12
N LYS A 33 3.53 4.99 -16.18
CA LYS A 33 2.74 6.11 -15.66
C LYS A 33 2.19 5.81 -14.28
N THR A 34 1.75 6.85 -13.58
CA THR A 34 0.96 6.73 -12.35
C THR A 34 -0.51 6.40 -12.65
N LEU A 35 -1.23 5.91 -11.65
CA LEU A 35 -2.64 5.54 -11.76
C LEU A 35 -3.44 6.18 -10.64
N GLY A 36 -4.52 6.87 -10.97
CA GLY A 36 -5.49 7.36 -10.00
C GLY A 36 -6.39 6.23 -9.48
N LEU A 37 -6.55 6.16 -8.17
CA LEU A 37 -7.54 5.33 -7.49
C LEU A 37 -8.78 6.18 -7.18
N LYS A 38 -9.94 5.60 -7.42
CA LYS A 38 -11.24 6.17 -7.06
C LYS A 38 -11.36 6.31 -5.54
N ARG A 39 -11.77 7.49 -5.06
CA ARG A 39 -11.95 7.76 -3.61
C ARG A 39 -12.93 6.77 -2.97
N GLU A 40 -13.95 6.36 -3.73
CA GLU A 40 -14.96 5.39 -3.30
C GLU A 40 -14.34 4.06 -2.84
N ALA A 41 -13.21 3.64 -3.43
CA ALA A 41 -12.53 2.42 -2.99
C ALA A 41 -12.01 2.55 -1.54
N ILE A 42 -11.38 3.68 -1.21
CA ILE A 42 -10.88 3.93 0.16
C ILE A 42 -12.03 4.12 1.14
N GLU A 43 -13.13 4.74 0.73
CA GLU A 43 -14.33 4.87 1.56
C GLU A 43 -14.92 3.51 1.93
N ILE A 44 -15.01 2.57 0.97
CA ILE A 44 -15.48 1.22 1.25
C ILE A 44 -14.51 0.46 2.16
N ILE A 45 -13.19 0.60 1.97
CA ILE A 45 -12.20 0.02 2.89
C ILE A 45 -12.37 0.58 4.31
N ASN A 46 -12.58 1.88 4.46
CA ASN A 46 -12.85 2.51 5.75
C ASN A 46 -14.14 2.02 6.40
N ASP A 47 -15.19 1.75 5.62
CA ASP A 47 -16.41 1.14 6.14
C ASP A 47 -16.12 -0.29 6.65
N LYS A 48 -15.36 -1.09 5.90
CA LYS A 48 -14.96 -2.43 6.33
C LYS A 48 -14.14 -2.43 7.62
N ILE A 49 -13.19 -1.50 7.78
CA ILE A 49 -12.40 -1.36 9.01
C ILE A 49 -13.30 -1.16 10.24
N LYS A 50 -14.46 -0.51 10.09
CA LYS A 50 -15.41 -0.31 11.20
C LYS A 50 -16.26 -1.53 11.50
N ASN A 51 -16.47 -2.38 10.50
CA ASN A 51 -17.52 -3.40 10.50
C ASN A 51 -16.99 -4.84 10.50
N LEU A 52 -15.70 -5.07 10.19
CA LEU A 52 -15.11 -6.38 9.98
C LEU A 52 -13.79 -6.54 10.74
N ASP A 53 -13.65 -7.64 11.49
CA ASP A 53 -12.46 -7.93 12.32
C ASP A 53 -11.17 -8.17 11.53
N ASN A 54 -11.27 -8.49 10.23
CA ASN A 54 -10.09 -8.74 9.39
C ASN A 54 -9.57 -7.48 8.68
N TYR A 55 -10.17 -6.31 8.95
CA TYR A 55 -9.75 -5.02 8.39
C TYR A 55 -9.33 -4.07 9.50
N HIS A 56 -8.14 -3.47 9.38
CA HIS A 56 -7.59 -2.60 10.42
C HIS A 56 -7.09 -1.27 9.84
N ALA A 57 -7.12 -0.23 10.67
CA ALA A 57 -6.35 1.00 10.47
C ALA A 57 -5.19 1.03 11.47
N ILE A 58 -3.97 1.29 11.00
CA ILE A 58 -2.77 1.28 11.84
C ILE A 58 -1.94 2.51 11.53
N GLY A 59 -1.65 3.36 12.52
CA GLY A 59 -0.67 4.44 12.36
C GLY A 59 0.73 3.88 12.57
N ASN A 60 1.50 3.66 11.51
CA ASN A 60 2.81 3.01 11.61
C ASN A 60 3.86 3.46 10.58
N ILE A 61 3.49 4.26 9.58
CA ILE A 61 4.48 4.75 8.62
C ILE A 61 5.30 5.85 9.29
N LYS A 62 6.61 5.62 9.40
CA LYS A 62 7.56 6.53 10.02
C LYS A 62 8.25 7.42 9.00
N GLU A 63 8.65 6.83 7.87
CA GLU A 63 9.41 7.50 6.82
C GLU A 63 9.14 6.84 5.47
N ILE A 64 9.13 7.65 4.40
CA ILE A 64 9.03 7.19 3.02
C ILE A 64 10.14 7.83 2.21
N VAL A 65 10.99 7.00 1.59
CA VAL A 65 12.05 7.46 0.69
C VAL A 65 11.71 7.07 -0.74
N GLY A 66 11.61 8.08 -1.61
CA GLY A 66 11.38 7.90 -3.03
C GLY A 66 12.56 7.24 -3.76
N PRO A 67 12.35 6.69 -4.96
CA PRO A 67 13.37 5.94 -5.71
C PRO A 67 14.57 6.78 -6.16
N GLU A 68 14.42 8.10 -6.26
CA GLU A 68 15.48 9.04 -6.62
C GLU A 68 16.03 9.81 -5.41
N GLY A 69 15.64 9.41 -4.19
CA GLY A 69 15.96 10.12 -2.96
C GLY A 69 15.16 11.41 -2.78
N GLU A 70 14.02 11.52 -3.47
CA GLU A 70 13.06 12.60 -3.28
C GLU A 70 12.42 12.49 -1.89
N ASP A 71 12.44 13.58 -1.12
CA ASP A 71 11.66 13.72 0.10
C ASP A 71 10.19 13.91 -0.29
N ILE A 72 9.34 13.04 0.23
CA ILE A 72 7.90 13.02 -0.02
C ILE A 72 7.23 13.46 1.28
N ILE A 73 6.12 14.20 1.18
CA ILE A 73 5.30 14.52 2.34
C ILE A 73 4.69 13.21 2.86
N GLU A 74 5.27 12.64 3.92
CA GLU A 74 4.85 11.34 4.43
C GLU A 74 3.42 11.40 4.97
N GLU A 75 3.01 12.56 5.48
CA GLU A 75 1.65 12.81 5.96
C GLU A 75 0.60 12.71 4.84
N ALA A 76 1.01 12.80 3.57
CA ALA A 76 0.15 12.64 2.41
C ALA A 76 0.17 11.22 1.83
N CYS A 77 0.86 10.27 2.46
CA CYS A 77 0.99 8.90 1.96
C CYS A 77 0.28 7.88 2.85
N ILE A 78 -0.24 6.82 2.23
CA ILE A 78 -0.84 5.68 2.92
C ILE A 78 -0.40 4.38 2.25
N ALA A 79 -0.32 3.30 3.02
CA ALA A 79 -0.09 1.96 2.49
C ALA A 79 -1.31 1.06 2.73
N LEU A 80 -1.70 0.27 1.75
CA LEU A 80 -2.70 -0.79 1.92
C LEU A 80 -1.98 -2.13 1.81
N LEU A 81 -1.92 -2.86 2.90
CA LEU A 81 -1.28 -4.18 2.98
C LEU A 81 -2.33 -5.25 3.19
N ALA A 82 -2.17 -6.41 2.56
CA ALA A 82 -3.12 -7.50 2.71
C ALA A 82 -2.46 -8.87 2.64
N ILE A 83 -3.10 -9.82 3.30
CA ILE A 83 -2.74 -11.24 3.31
C ILE A 83 -4.00 -12.05 2.97
N ASP A 84 -3.95 -12.83 1.90
CA ASP A 84 -5.08 -13.68 1.49
C ASP A 84 -5.16 -14.99 2.28
N GLN A 85 -6.21 -15.77 2.06
CA GLN A 85 -6.40 -17.09 2.70
C GLN A 85 -5.29 -18.10 2.40
N LYS A 86 -4.42 -17.85 1.40
CA LYS A 86 -3.30 -18.69 1.00
C LYS A 86 -1.93 -18.11 1.41
N ASP A 87 -1.92 -17.11 2.29
CA ASP A 87 -0.71 -16.41 2.77
C ASP A 87 0.04 -15.61 1.69
N LEU A 88 -0.60 -15.36 0.54
CA LEU A 88 -0.08 -14.41 -0.45
C LEU A 88 -0.26 -13.00 0.07
N ARG A 89 0.80 -12.20 -0.08
CA ARG A 89 0.86 -10.83 0.41
C ARG A 89 0.76 -9.85 -0.73
N PHE A 90 0.06 -8.75 -0.48
CA PHE A 90 -0.15 -7.67 -1.43
C PHE A 90 0.01 -6.33 -0.72
N GLY A 91 0.55 -5.35 -1.43
CA GLY A 91 0.87 -4.04 -0.90
C GLY A 91 0.73 -2.98 -1.97
N PHE A 92 0.13 -1.86 -1.59
CA PHE A 92 -0.06 -0.70 -2.44
C PHE A 92 0.37 0.53 -1.65
N LEU A 93 1.21 1.36 -2.25
CA LEU A 93 1.57 2.67 -1.71
C LEU A 93 0.82 3.73 -2.50
N PHE A 94 0.07 4.59 -1.80
CA PHE A 94 -0.67 5.70 -2.39
C PHE A 94 -0.21 7.04 -1.82
N ALA A 95 -0.38 8.09 -2.60
CA ALA A 95 -0.27 9.48 -2.15
C ALA A 95 -1.52 10.28 -2.50
N PHE A 96 -1.87 11.23 -1.63
CA PHE A 96 -2.91 12.22 -1.89
C PHE A 96 -2.28 13.44 -2.59
N ILE A 97 -2.59 13.62 -3.87
CA ILE A 97 -2.07 14.72 -4.72
C ILE A 97 -3.28 15.43 -5.32
N ASP A 98 -3.38 16.75 -5.13
CA ASP A 98 -4.47 17.58 -5.67
C ASP A 98 -5.89 17.01 -5.42
N ASN A 99 -6.10 16.45 -4.23
CA ASN A 99 -7.35 15.82 -3.78
C ASN A 99 -7.68 14.46 -4.44
N GLU A 100 -6.78 13.95 -5.28
CA GLU A 100 -6.82 12.62 -5.89
C GLU A 100 -5.92 11.63 -5.15
N ILE A 101 -6.26 10.34 -5.24
CA ILE A 101 -5.47 9.25 -4.65
C ILE A 101 -4.65 8.62 -5.77
N THR A 102 -3.33 8.77 -5.72
CA THR A 102 -2.43 8.27 -6.77
C THR A 102 -1.69 7.04 -6.26
N LEU A 103 -1.75 5.94 -7.02
CA LEU A 103 -0.91 4.77 -6.79
C LEU A 103 0.53 5.09 -7.17
N LEU A 104 1.46 4.92 -6.23
CA LEU A 104 2.89 5.15 -6.41
C LEU A 104 3.67 3.86 -6.64
N ALA A 105 3.35 2.79 -5.89
CA ALA A 105 4.18 1.59 -5.89
C ALA A 105 3.44 0.32 -5.43
N LEU A 106 3.97 -0.85 -5.79
CA LEU A 106 3.42 -2.18 -5.47
C LEU A 106 4.40 -3.04 -4.68
N TRP A 107 3.86 -3.87 -3.79
CA TRP A 107 4.62 -4.86 -3.03
C TRP A 107 3.83 -6.18 -2.94
N PRO A 108 4.50 -7.34 -2.83
CA PRO A 108 5.92 -7.57 -2.99
C PRO A 108 6.36 -7.47 -4.47
N GLU A 109 7.67 -7.54 -4.71
CA GLU A 109 8.21 -7.51 -6.07
C GLU A 109 7.63 -8.60 -6.98
N GLY A 110 7.38 -9.80 -6.44
CA GLY A 110 6.73 -10.87 -7.22
C GLY A 110 5.35 -10.47 -7.73
N TYR A 111 4.55 -9.76 -6.92
CA TYR A 111 3.26 -9.22 -7.35
C TYR A 111 3.42 -8.10 -8.37
N ALA A 112 4.36 -7.18 -8.15
CA ALA A 112 4.67 -6.11 -9.11
C ALA A 112 5.07 -6.65 -10.49
N ASN A 113 5.88 -7.71 -10.52
CA ASN A 113 6.28 -8.39 -11.76
C ASN A 113 5.08 -9.06 -12.44
N ALA A 114 4.20 -9.72 -11.69
CA ALA A 114 2.97 -10.30 -12.24
C ALA A 114 2.07 -9.22 -12.85
N VAL A 115 1.90 -8.06 -12.20
CA VAL A 115 1.14 -6.93 -12.73
C VAL A 115 1.77 -6.34 -14.00
N LYS A 116 3.11 -6.38 -14.12
CA LYS A 116 3.81 -5.97 -15.34
C LYS A 116 3.46 -6.85 -16.53
N GLU A 117 3.23 -8.13 -16.30
CA GLU A 117 2.83 -9.10 -17.32
C GLU A 117 1.32 -9.02 -17.62
N ASP A 118 0.50 -8.79 -16.61
CA ASP A 118 -0.95 -8.59 -16.74
C ASP A 118 -1.48 -7.50 -15.81
N VAL A 119 -1.69 -6.32 -16.37
CA VAL A 119 -2.20 -5.13 -15.67
C VAL A 119 -3.58 -5.36 -15.04
N LYS A 120 -4.37 -6.33 -15.54
CA LYS A 120 -5.70 -6.64 -14.95
C LYS A 120 -5.59 -7.19 -13.53
N LEU A 121 -4.44 -7.75 -13.16
CA LEU A 121 -4.19 -8.20 -11.79
C LEU A 121 -4.27 -7.04 -10.79
N LEU A 122 -3.81 -5.84 -11.18
CA LEU A 122 -3.85 -4.66 -10.33
C LEU A 122 -5.27 -4.29 -9.90
N SER A 123 -6.15 -4.11 -10.90
CA SER A 123 -7.55 -3.76 -10.64
C SER A 123 -8.31 -4.92 -10.00
N GLY A 124 -7.96 -6.17 -10.37
CA GLY A 124 -8.51 -7.37 -9.77
C GLY A 124 -8.26 -7.43 -8.28
N VAL A 125 -7.03 -7.27 -7.80
CA VAL A 125 -6.71 -7.37 -6.38
C VAL A 125 -7.44 -6.30 -5.55
N ILE A 126 -7.42 -5.04 -5.99
CA ILE A 126 -8.15 -3.95 -5.29
C ILE A 126 -9.66 -4.24 -5.28
N TYR A 127 -10.24 -4.69 -6.40
CA TYR A 127 -11.65 -5.08 -6.46
C TYR A 127 -11.96 -6.19 -5.45
N TYR A 128 -11.10 -7.21 -5.32
CA TYR A 128 -11.30 -8.29 -4.36
C TYR A 128 -11.18 -7.82 -2.90
N MET A 129 -10.34 -6.84 -2.61
CA MET A 129 -10.28 -6.20 -1.28
C MET A 129 -11.57 -5.46 -0.92
N VAL A 130 -12.28 -4.93 -1.93
CA VAL A 130 -13.52 -4.17 -1.74
C VAL A 130 -14.75 -5.10 -1.73
N GLU A 131 -14.79 -6.11 -2.59
CA GLU A 131 -16.01 -6.87 -2.86
C GLU A 131 -16.03 -8.26 -2.20
N LYS A 132 -14.87 -8.78 -1.77
CA LYS A 132 -14.71 -10.15 -1.29
C LYS A 132 -13.91 -10.22 0.02
N PRO A 133 -14.39 -9.58 1.11
CA PRO A 133 -13.67 -9.54 2.40
C PRO A 133 -13.32 -10.94 2.96
N GLU A 134 -14.12 -11.96 2.66
CA GLU A 134 -13.91 -13.35 3.07
C GLU A 134 -12.62 -13.98 2.51
N ASN A 135 -12.10 -13.45 1.40
CA ASN A 135 -10.87 -13.93 0.78
C ASN A 135 -9.61 -13.43 1.48
N TRP A 136 -9.74 -12.56 2.48
CA TRP A 136 -8.62 -11.93 3.17
C TRP A 136 -8.53 -12.44 4.61
N LYS A 137 -7.35 -12.92 4.98
CA LYS A 137 -7.02 -13.14 6.39
C LYS A 137 -6.91 -11.81 7.12
N ARG A 138 -6.31 -10.83 6.45
CA ARG A 138 -6.04 -9.51 7.02
C ARG A 138 -5.86 -8.47 5.92
N VAL A 139 -6.44 -7.30 6.11
CA VAL A 139 -6.21 -6.09 5.32
C VAL A 139 -5.92 -4.95 6.28
N ASP A 140 -4.80 -4.27 6.11
CA ASP A 140 -4.38 -3.16 6.94
C ASP A 140 -4.22 -1.91 6.08
N LEU A 141 -4.96 -0.86 6.43
CA LEU A 141 -4.72 0.50 5.96
C LEU A 141 -3.72 1.16 6.92
N ILE A 142 -2.48 1.28 6.48
CA ILE A 142 -1.40 1.88 7.25
C ILE A 142 -1.31 3.38 6.96
N LEU A 143 -1.37 4.16 8.03
CA LEU A 143 -1.32 5.61 8.07
C LEU A 143 0.05 6.08 8.59
N PRO A 144 0.45 7.32 8.29
CA PRO A 144 1.61 7.95 8.91
C PRO A 144 1.39 8.13 10.41
N ILE A 145 2.48 7.99 11.17
CA ILE A 145 2.50 8.30 12.60
C ILE A 145 2.29 9.81 12.74
N GLN A 146 1.35 10.21 13.60
CA GLN A 146 1.17 11.62 13.93
C GLN A 146 2.34 12.08 14.80
N LYS A 147 3.13 13.04 14.30
CA LYS A 147 4.22 13.70 15.04
C LYS A 147 3.68 14.71 16.03
#